data_AF-A0A4V1CW59-F1
#
_entry.id   AF-A0A4V1CW59-F1
#
_cell.length_a   1.000
_cell.length_b   1.000
_cell.length_c   1.000
_cell.angle_alpha   90.00
_cell.angle_beta   90.00
_cell.angle_gamma   90.00
#
_symmetry.space_group_name_H-M   'P 1'
#
loop_
_entity.id
_entity.type
_entity.pdbx_description
1 polymer ?
#
loop_
_entity_poly.entity_id
_entity_poly.type
_entity_poly.pdbx_seq_one_letter_code
_entity_poly.pdbx_strand_id
1 'polypeptide(L)'
;MRFVRLAAALLLAGAVAVGCGNGDAEPEATAEEKFCAAFRDYYERSEKNAGEKDAVIVASMKEFAEEADGLTPPKSMSSDAKAGLQAWIDLIADVPDDASQAEVAELSQKLSPKQIEQLDAYYLYANARCLSAATPTS
;
A
#
# COMPACT_ATOMS: atom_id res chain seq x y z
N MET A 1 -42.18 -6.93 -46.43
CA MET A 1 -41.42 -5.67 -46.42
C MET A 1 -40.49 -5.68 -45.21
N ARG A 2 -39.22 -5.31 -45.39
CA ARG A 2 -38.19 -5.15 -44.34
C ARG A 2 -38.32 -3.74 -43.74
N PHE A 3 -38.38 -3.60 -42.42
CA PHE A 3 -38.15 -2.34 -41.71
C PHE A 3 -37.37 -2.64 -40.42
N VAL A 4 -36.04 -2.48 -40.46
CA VAL A 4 -35.24 -1.29 -40.08
C VAL A 4 -34.92 -1.28 -38.58
N ARG A 5 -33.63 -1.43 -38.26
CA ARG A 5 -33.03 -1.24 -36.95
C ARG A 5 -33.01 0.23 -36.59
N LEU A 6 -33.26 0.58 -35.32
CA LEU A 6 -32.80 1.81 -34.70
C LEU A 6 -32.34 1.53 -33.28
N ALA A 7 -31.06 1.81 -33.05
CA ALA A 7 -30.40 1.81 -31.76
C ALA A 7 -30.94 2.97 -30.90
N ALA A 8 -31.07 2.73 -29.60
CA ALA A 8 -31.20 3.79 -28.61
C ALA A 8 -30.32 3.42 -27.41
N ALA A 9 -29.11 3.99 -27.42
CA ALA A 9 -28.26 4.06 -26.25
C ALA A 9 -28.86 5.07 -25.27
N LEU A 10 -29.24 4.60 -24.09
CA LEU A 10 -29.61 5.43 -22.94
C LEU A 10 -29.04 4.72 -21.70
N LEU A 11 -27.74 4.89 -21.45
CA LEU A 11 -27.19 4.62 -20.12
C LEU A 11 -27.05 5.96 -19.42
N LEU A 12 -28.02 6.22 -18.55
CA LEU A 12 -28.12 7.38 -17.70
C LEU A 12 -26.91 7.44 -16.76
N ALA A 13 -26.11 8.48 -16.89
CA ALA A 13 -25.20 8.93 -15.85
C ALA A 13 -26.05 9.54 -14.72
N GLY A 14 -26.09 8.85 -13.59
CA GLY A 14 -26.71 9.33 -12.35
C GLY A 14 -25.71 9.26 -11.21
N ALA A 15 -25.08 10.38 -10.90
CA ALA A 15 -24.44 10.61 -9.61
C ALA A 15 -25.54 10.90 -8.58
N VAL A 16 -25.53 10.24 -7.43
CA VAL A 16 -25.42 10.83 -6.07
C VAL A 16 -25.90 9.86 -4.97
N ALA A 17 -25.22 9.98 -3.83
CA ALA A 17 -25.72 9.82 -2.46
C ALA A 17 -25.82 8.42 -1.82
N VAL A 18 -24.92 8.22 -0.85
CA VAL A 18 -25.15 7.66 0.50
C VAL A 18 -26.53 7.00 0.73
N GLY A 19 -26.54 5.67 0.81
CA GLY A 19 -27.74 4.91 1.12
C GLY A 19 -27.47 3.42 1.29
N CYS A 20 -27.69 2.94 2.50
CA CYS A 20 -27.59 1.56 2.93
C CYS A 20 -28.40 0.60 2.03
N GLY A 21 -27.77 -0.52 1.63
CA GLY A 21 -28.45 -1.75 1.27
C GLY A 21 -29.04 -1.84 -0.13
N ASN A 22 -28.25 -2.31 -1.09
CA ASN A 22 -28.75 -3.22 -2.12
C ASN A 22 -27.57 -4.04 -2.67
N GLY A 23 -27.71 -5.36 -2.66
CA GLY A 23 -26.65 -6.34 -2.93
C GLY A 23 -26.20 -6.38 -4.40
N ASP A 24 -25.47 -5.37 -4.81
CA ASP A 24 -24.48 -5.47 -5.88
C ASP A 24 -23.12 -5.52 -5.19
N ALA A 25 -22.47 -6.69 -5.20
CA ALA A 25 -21.13 -6.82 -4.63
C ALA A 25 -20.23 -5.83 -5.37
N GLU A 26 -19.75 -4.81 -4.66
CA GLU A 26 -18.68 -3.96 -5.18
C GLU A 26 -17.55 -4.87 -5.65
N PRO A 27 -16.96 -4.61 -6.83
CA PRO A 27 -15.84 -5.40 -7.29
C PRO A 27 -14.76 -5.42 -6.21
N GLU A 28 -14.25 -6.61 -5.89
CA GLU A 28 -13.20 -6.73 -4.87
C GLU A 28 -12.01 -5.82 -5.24
N ALA A 29 -11.49 -5.11 -4.25
CA ALA A 29 -10.31 -4.29 -4.42
C ALA A 29 -9.14 -5.15 -4.96
N THR A 30 -8.46 -4.59 -5.96
CA THR A 30 -7.28 -5.18 -6.56
C THR A 30 -6.13 -5.30 -5.55
N ALA A 31 -5.15 -6.13 -5.87
CA ALA A 31 -3.92 -6.25 -5.06
C ALA A 31 -3.20 -4.89 -4.91
N GLU A 32 -3.22 -4.05 -5.94
CA GLU A 32 -2.62 -2.71 -5.90
C GLU A 32 -3.38 -1.76 -4.98
N GLU A 33 -4.71 -1.77 -5.03
CA GLU A 33 -5.54 -0.94 -4.14
C GLU A 33 -5.39 -1.35 -2.68
N LYS A 34 -5.39 -2.65 -2.39
CA LYS A 34 -5.17 -3.18 -1.04
C LYS A 34 -3.79 -2.81 -0.51
N PHE A 35 -2.75 -3.01 -1.31
CA PHE A 35 -1.38 -2.65 -0.96
C PHE A 35 -1.22 -1.15 -0.71
N CYS A 36 -1.73 -0.31 -1.61
CA CYS A 36 -1.62 1.13 -1.45
C CYS A 36 -2.49 1.68 -0.30
N ALA A 37 -3.60 1.02 0.05
CA ALA A 37 -4.35 1.36 1.26
C ALA A 37 -3.50 1.12 2.51
N ALA A 38 -2.95 -0.09 2.68
CA ALA A 38 -2.07 -0.42 3.80
C ALA A 38 -0.87 0.53 3.90
N PHE A 39 -0.21 0.81 2.77
CA PHE A 39 0.95 1.71 2.74
C PHE A 39 0.59 3.16 3.10
N ARG A 40 -0.55 3.69 2.62
CA ARG A 40 -1.02 5.03 3.00
C ARG A 40 -1.37 5.09 4.48
N ASP A 41 -2.08 4.09 4.99
CA ASP A 41 -2.47 4.04 6.39
C ASP A 41 -1.22 4.01 7.28
N TYR A 42 -0.21 3.21 6.92
CA TYR A 42 1.09 3.22 7.58
C TYR A 42 1.78 4.59 7.50
N TYR A 43 1.81 5.22 6.32
CA TYR A 43 2.42 6.53 6.14
C TYR A 43 1.75 7.59 7.02
N GLU A 44 0.42 7.64 7.03
CA GLU A 44 -0.36 8.54 7.89
C GLU A 44 -0.14 8.25 9.39
N ARG A 45 -0.06 6.98 9.79
CA ARG A 45 0.29 6.61 11.18
C ARG A 45 1.69 7.09 11.53
N SER A 46 2.66 6.91 10.64
CA SER A 46 4.04 7.38 10.83
C SER A 46 4.10 8.89 11.01
N GLU A 47 3.31 9.67 10.26
CA GLU A 47 3.23 11.13 10.44
C GLU A 47 2.60 11.50 11.79
N LYS A 48 1.53 10.80 12.19
CA LYS A 48 0.85 11.03 13.49
C LYS A 48 1.73 10.65 14.68
N ASN A 49 2.57 9.63 14.53
CA ASN A 49 3.48 9.14 15.56
C ASN A 49 4.79 9.93 15.63
N ALA A 50 4.92 11.02 14.85
CA ALA A 50 6.10 11.86 14.90
C ALA A 50 6.28 12.47 16.31
N GLY A 51 7.35 12.06 17.01
CA GLY A 51 7.65 12.51 18.37
C GLY A 51 7.07 11.62 19.48
N GLU A 52 6.40 10.51 19.13
CA GLU A 52 6.04 9.46 20.08
C GLU A 52 7.27 8.69 20.57
N LYS A 53 7.05 7.82 21.56
CA LYS A 53 8.10 6.91 22.07
C LYS A 53 8.52 5.91 21.00
N ASP A 54 9.79 5.51 21.01
CA ASP A 54 10.34 4.55 20.05
C ASP A 54 9.54 3.24 19.97
N ALA A 55 9.07 2.70 21.10
CA ALA A 55 8.23 1.50 21.12
C ALA A 55 6.90 1.66 20.35
N VAL A 56 6.31 2.85 20.32
CA VAL A 56 5.09 3.13 19.53
C VAL A 56 5.41 3.14 18.04
N ILE A 57 6.55 3.71 17.66
CA ILE A 57 7.02 3.77 16.28
C ILE A 57 7.35 2.34 15.79
N VAL A 58 8.11 1.56 16.57
CA VAL A 58 8.44 0.16 16.26
C VAL A 58 7.18 -0.70 16.13
N ALA A 59 6.22 -0.56 17.05
CA ALA A 59 4.94 -1.27 16.95
C ALA A 59 4.20 -0.93 15.65
N SER A 60 4.17 0.34 15.25
CA SER A 60 3.55 0.76 13.98
C SER A 60 4.26 0.19 12.75
N MET A 61 5.59 0.04 12.79
CA MET A 61 6.35 -0.61 11.72
C MET A 61 6.02 -2.10 11.63
N LYS A 62 6.00 -2.79 12.77
CA LYS A 62 5.67 -4.22 12.84
C LYS A 62 4.25 -4.51 12.36
N GLU A 63 3.28 -3.70 12.78
CA GLU A 63 1.89 -3.82 12.33
C GLU A 63 1.79 -3.74 10.80
N PHE A 64 2.49 -2.78 10.18
CA PHE A 64 2.51 -2.69 8.72
C PHE A 64 3.27 -3.85 8.07
N ALA A 65 4.35 -4.35 8.67
CA ALA A 65 5.06 -5.53 8.17
C ALA A 65 4.17 -6.78 8.15
N GLU A 66 3.42 -7.02 9.22
CA GLU A 66 2.45 -8.12 9.31
C GLU A 66 1.32 -7.97 8.29
N GLU A 67 0.78 -6.76 8.15
CA GLU A 67 -0.25 -6.47 7.15
C GLU A 67 0.28 -6.71 5.74
N ALA A 68 1.46 -6.18 5.42
CA ALA A 68 2.07 -6.30 4.09
C ALA A 68 2.45 -7.74 3.73
N ASP A 69 2.89 -8.56 4.68
CA ASP A 69 3.18 -9.99 4.48
C ASP A 69 1.91 -10.79 4.12
N GLY A 70 0.76 -10.37 4.64
CA GLY A 70 -0.54 -10.94 4.30
C GLY A 70 -1.08 -10.53 2.92
N LEU A 71 -0.47 -9.55 2.25
CA LEU A 71 -0.95 -9.02 0.98
C LEU A 71 -0.29 -9.70 -0.21
N THR A 72 -1.05 -9.82 -1.31
CA THR A 72 -0.46 -10.16 -2.60
C THR A 72 0.26 -8.94 -3.18
N PRO A 73 1.57 -9.00 -3.48
CA PRO A 73 2.27 -7.86 -4.05
C PRO A 73 1.69 -7.49 -5.43
N PRO A 74 1.54 -6.18 -5.73
CA PRO A 74 1.02 -5.73 -7.02
C PRO A 74 1.81 -6.31 -8.21
N LYS A 75 1.12 -6.61 -9.31
CA LYS A 75 1.79 -7.10 -10.54
C LYS A 75 2.69 -6.05 -11.17
N SER A 76 2.37 -4.76 -10.99
CA SER A 76 3.13 -3.61 -11.46
C SER A 76 4.41 -3.36 -10.66
N MET A 77 4.54 -3.95 -9.46
CA MET A 77 5.75 -3.88 -8.64
C MET A 77 6.83 -4.79 -9.25
N SER A 78 8.02 -4.23 -9.47
CA SER A 78 9.16 -4.96 -10.04
C SER A 78 9.63 -6.10 -9.12
N SER A 79 10.39 -7.06 -9.65
CA SER A 79 10.97 -8.13 -8.84
C SER A 79 11.89 -7.60 -7.74
N ASP A 80 12.68 -6.57 -8.05
CA ASP A 80 13.55 -5.93 -7.06
C ASP A 80 12.75 -5.19 -5.98
N ALA A 81 11.67 -4.50 -6.34
CA ALA A 81 10.79 -3.86 -5.35
C ALA A 81 10.04 -4.88 -4.48
N LYS A 82 9.63 -6.04 -5.03
CA LYS A 82 9.05 -7.14 -4.24
C LYS A 82 10.07 -7.72 -3.26
N ALA A 83 11.29 -7.94 -3.73
CA ALA A 83 12.38 -8.39 -2.85
C ALA A 83 12.71 -7.35 -1.78
N GLY A 84 12.61 -6.05 -2.11
CA GLY A 84 12.77 -4.96 -1.15
C GLY A 84 11.71 -4.96 -0.08
N LEU A 85 10.43 -5.12 -0.46
CA LEU A 85 9.33 -5.26 0.49
C LEU A 85 9.58 -6.43 1.45
N GLN A 86 9.95 -7.61 0.91
CA GLN A 86 10.26 -8.76 1.76
C GLN A 86 11.45 -8.49 2.68
N ALA A 87 12.53 -7.90 2.17
CA ALA A 87 13.69 -7.56 2.98
C ALA A 87 13.33 -6.57 4.10
N TRP A 88 12.40 -5.65 3.84
CA TRP A 88 11.89 -4.74 4.87
C TRP A 88 11.09 -5.48 5.94
N ILE A 89 10.16 -6.37 5.53
CA ILE A 89 9.36 -7.19 6.46
C ILE A 89 10.28 -8.02 7.36
N ASP A 90 11.24 -8.73 6.77
CA ASP A 90 12.19 -9.58 7.49
C ASP A 90 13.02 -8.74 8.48
N LEU A 91 13.49 -7.56 8.06
CA LEU A 91 14.25 -6.65 8.90
C LEU A 91 13.45 -6.20 10.14
N ILE A 92 12.17 -5.85 9.95
CA ILE A 92 11.30 -5.37 11.02
C ILE A 92 10.83 -6.49 11.95
N ALA A 93 10.69 -7.72 11.43
CA ALA A 93 10.42 -8.89 12.26
C ALA A 93 11.52 -9.08 13.32
N ASP A 94 12.78 -8.84 12.95
CA ASP A 94 13.95 -8.98 13.82
C ASP A 94 14.17 -7.82 14.81
N VAL A 95 13.42 -6.71 14.68
CA VAL A 95 13.49 -5.56 15.60
C VAL A 95 12.88 -5.95 16.96
N PRO A 96 13.56 -5.76 18.10
CA PRO A 96 12.93 -5.88 19.42
C PRO A 96 11.80 -4.85 19.63
N ASP A 97 10.72 -5.23 20.33
CA ASP A 97 9.56 -4.34 20.54
C ASP A 97 9.90 -3.04 21.30
N ASP A 98 10.95 -3.06 22.11
CA ASP A 98 11.47 -1.93 22.89
C ASP A 98 12.70 -1.27 22.26
N ALA A 99 13.06 -1.65 21.03
CA ALA A 99 14.20 -1.08 20.32
C ALA A 99 14.04 0.43 20.13
N SER A 100 15.14 1.15 20.32
CA SER A 100 15.25 2.54 19.95
C SER A 100 15.31 2.72 18.43
N GLN A 101 14.98 3.91 17.95
CA GLN A 101 15.13 4.22 16.51
C GLN A 101 16.60 4.16 16.05
N ALA A 102 17.56 4.39 16.94
CA ALA A 102 18.98 4.20 16.64
C ALA A 102 19.30 2.72 16.38
N GLU A 103 18.78 1.81 17.20
CA GLU A 103 18.94 0.36 17.00
C GLU A 103 18.26 -0.10 15.71
N VAL A 104 17.08 0.43 15.38
CA VAL A 104 16.42 0.18 14.08
C VAL A 104 17.30 0.64 12.91
N ALA A 105 17.91 1.83 13.01
CA ALA A 105 18.82 2.35 11.99
C ALA A 105 20.09 1.49 11.87
N GLU A 106 20.63 0.96 12.96
CA GLU A 106 21.77 0.05 12.94
C GLU A 106 21.47 -1.27 12.23
N LEU A 107 20.24 -1.77 12.30
CA LEU A 107 19.83 -2.97 11.57
C LEU A 107 19.95 -2.78 10.05
N SER A 108 19.69 -1.58 9.53
CA SER A 108 19.90 -1.27 8.11
C SER A 108 21.35 -1.44 7.65
N GLN A 109 22.33 -1.35 8.56
CA GLN A 109 23.75 -1.54 8.25
C GLN A 109 24.11 -3.01 8.02
N LYS A 110 23.24 -3.95 8.45
CA LYS A 110 23.41 -5.39 8.20
C LYS A 110 23.00 -5.80 6.79
N LEU A 111 22.34 -4.90 6.05
CA LEU A 111 21.89 -5.16 4.70
C LEU A 111 23.05 -5.18 3.72
N SER A 112 23.03 -6.13 2.80
CA SER A 112 23.93 -6.12 1.65
C SER A 112 23.61 -4.95 0.71
N PRO A 113 24.56 -4.51 -0.14
CA PRO A 113 24.30 -3.48 -1.15
C PRO A 113 23.09 -3.80 -2.04
N LYS A 114 22.89 -5.08 -2.38
CA LYS A 114 21.74 -5.51 -3.19
C LYS A 114 20.41 -5.35 -2.45
N GLN A 115 20.37 -5.63 -1.15
CA GLN A 115 19.16 -5.43 -0.35
C GLN A 115 18.83 -3.94 -0.21
N ILE A 116 19.84 -3.08 -0.09
CA ILE A 116 19.64 -1.62 -0.07
C ILE A 116 19.00 -1.15 -1.38
N GLU A 117 19.54 -1.55 -2.54
CA GLU A 117 18.94 -1.22 -3.85
C GLU A 117 17.50 -1.70 -3.99
N GLN A 118 17.20 -2.89 -3.45
CA GLN A 118 15.86 -3.47 -3.47
C GLN A 118 14.90 -2.68 -2.58
N LEU A 119 15.33 -2.29 -1.38
CA LEU A 119 14.56 -1.40 -0.49
C LEU A 119 14.29 -0.06 -1.15
N ASP A 120 15.28 0.53 -1.81
CA ASP A 120 15.10 1.79 -2.55
C ASP A 120 14.07 1.61 -3.68
N ALA A 121 14.14 0.51 -4.42
CA ALA A 121 13.16 0.20 -5.47
C ALA A 121 11.74 0.02 -4.89
N TYR A 122 11.62 -0.61 -3.73
CA TYR A 122 10.36 -0.73 -2.98
C TYR A 122 9.81 0.65 -2.60
N TYR A 123 10.58 1.47 -1.89
CA TYR A 123 10.14 2.79 -1.45
C TYR A 123 9.80 3.70 -2.63
N LEU A 124 10.61 3.67 -3.70
CA LEU A 124 10.33 4.42 -4.92
C LEU A 124 8.98 4.02 -5.51
N TYR A 125 8.71 2.72 -5.63
CA TYR A 125 7.43 2.23 -6.12
C TYR A 125 6.28 2.67 -5.22
N ALA A 126 6.37 2.42 -3.91
CA ALA A 126 5.29 2.69 -2.97
C ALA A 126 4.96 4.18 -2.89
N ASN A 127 5.98 5.04 -2.80
CA ASN A 127 5.78 6.48 -2.82
C ASN A 127 5.18 6.96 -4.15
N ALA A 128 5.73 6.51 -5.29
CA ALA A 128 5.26 6.97 -6.59
C ALA A 128 3.85 6.45 -6.94
N ARG A 129 3.46 5.27 -6.48
CA ARG A 129 2.18 4.65 -6.83
C ARG A 129 1.09 4.90 -5.80
N CYS A 130 1.44 4.93 -4.52
CA CYS A 130 0.45 4.98 -3.44
C CYS A 130 0.30 6.38 -2.84
N LEU A 131 1.34 7.22 -2.91
CA LEU A 131 1.33 8.59 -2.36
C LEU A 131 1.33 9.70 -3.42
N SER A 132 1.57 9.39 -4.70
CA SER A 132 1.27 10.36 -5.74
C SER A 132 -0.21 10.66 -5.66
N ALA A 133 -0.55 11.95 -5.56
CA ALA A 133 -1.94 12.38 -5.43
C ALA A 133 -2.76 11.58 -6.43
N ALA A 134 -3.75 10.84 -5.94
CA ALA A 134 -4.81 10.33 -6.78
C ALA A 134 -5.45 11.57 -7.40
N THR A 135 -4.92 12.05 -8.53
CA THR A 135 -5.61 13.05 -9.34
C THR A 135 -6.87 12.32 -9.78
N PRO A 136 -8.06 12.71 -9.30
CA PRO A 136 -9.27 12.21 -9.91
C PRO A 136 -9.20 12.74 -11.34
N THR A 137 -9.01 11.86 -12.31
CA THR A 137 -9.29 12.19 -13.71
C THR A 137 -10.76 12.59 -13.76
N SER A 138 -10.99 13.90 -13.73
CA SER A 138 -12.26 14.55 -14.02
C SER A 138 -12.52 14.52 -15.51
#